data_AF-A0A5J4N3X5-F1
#
_entry.id   AF-A0A5J4N3X5-F1
#
_cell.length_a   1.000
_cell.length_b   1.000
_cell.length_c   1.000
_cell.angle_alpha   90.00
_cell.angle_beta   90.00
_cell.angle_gamma   90.00
#
_symmetry.space_group_name_H-M   'P 1'
#
loop_
_entity.id
_entity.type
_entity.pdbx_description
1 polymer ?
#
loop_
_entity_poly.entity_id
_entity_poly.type
_entity_poly.pdbx_seq_one_letter_code
_entity_poly.pdbx_strand_id
1 'polypeptide(L)'
;MEVFGDVVTSTLKDNPYFTAGAGLFGVGVGMAILRRIGQLSNILIRRQFTQTLEVASNDKAYPWVLHWITARASSTGQLSNLGRKLSRGGPSQHLSVETNVVRTEGGRIRAAFDFVPSTGMHYMFHKNRLIRIERVRAQQTMQGANVAPFESVTLTTFGRNTQLFVDLLEEARETAIAREKGWTIVYK
;
A
#
# COMPACT_ATOMS: atom_id res chain seq x y z
N MET A 1 -33.53 42.49 5.55
CA MET A 1 -33.34 41.08 5.15
C MET A 1 -34.14 40.09 6.01
N GLU A 2 -34.89 40.53 7.03
CA GLU A 2 -35.65 39.62 7.91
C GLU A 2 -37.04 39.26 7.35
N VAL A 3 -37.69 40.18 6.62
CA VAL A 3 -39.04 39.98 6.06
C VAL A 3 -39.13 38.81 5.06
N PHE A 4 -38.07 38.54 4.29
CA PHE A 4 -38.06 37.40 3.36
C PHE A 4 -37.90 36.04 4.06
N GLY A 5 -37.20 36.00 5.20
CA GLY A 5 -37.06 34.77 6.00
C GLY A 5 -38.37 34.37 6.66
N ASP A 6 -39.11 35.36 7.17
CA ASP A 6 -40.40 35.13 7.84
C ASP A 6 -41.52 34.77 6.86
N VAL A 7 -41.54 35.34 5.64
CA VAL A 7 -42.52 34.98 4.61
C VAL A 7 -42.27 33.57 4.07
N VAL A 8 -41.02 33.16 3.88
CA VAL A 8 -40.67 31.81 3.44
C VAL A 8 -40.98 30.77 4.53
N THR A 9 -40.72 31.09 5.80
CA THR A 9 -40.98 30.16 6.91
C THR A 9 -42.46 30.02 7.27
N SER A 10 -43.27 31.09 7.10
CA SER A 10 -44.73 31.05 7.29
C SER A 10 -45.44 30.30 6.17
N THR A 11 -45.08 30.56 4.90
CA THR A 11 -45.69 29.85 3.76
C THR A 11 -45.25 28.38 3.60
N LEU A 12 -44.06 27.99 4.10
CA LEU A 12 -43.64 26.58 4.14
C LEU A 12 -44.30 25.77 5.27
N LYS A 13 -44.65 26.40 6.41
CA LYS A 13 -45.24 25.70 7.56
C LYS A 13 -46.71 25.34 7.35
N ASP A 14 -47.43 26.15 6.60
CA ASP A 14 -48.88 25.99 6.41
C ASP A 14 -49.26 24.95 5.35
N ASN A 15 -48.30 24.35 4.63
CA ASN A 15 -48.57 23.31 3.63
C ASN A 15 -47.73 22.04 3.83
N PRO A 16 -48.33 20.94 4.33
CA PRO A 16 -47.62 19.70 4.65
C PRO A 16 -46.95 19.02 3.44
N TYR A 17 -47.41 19.27 2.21
CA TYR A 17 -46.76 18.75 1.00
C TYR A 17 -45.42 19.45 0.70
N PHE A 18 -45.30 20.74 1.06
CA PHE A 18 -44.05 21.50 0.89
C PHE A 18 -43.04 21.20 1.99
N THR A 19 -43.49 20.89 3.21
CA THR A 19 -42.63 20.45 4.33
C THR A 19 -41.88 19.14 4.02
N ALA A 20 -42.54 18.19 3.36
CA ALA A 20 -41.91 16.94 2.94
C ALA A 20 -40.82 17.15 1.87
N GLY A 21 -41.05 18.05 0.90
CA GLY A 21 -40.08 18.42 -0.13
C GLY A 21 -38.87 19.19 0.43
N ALA A 22 -39.12 20.13 1.35
CA ALA A 22 -38.07 20.88 2.04
C ALA A 22 -37.17 19.97 2.89
N GLY A 23 -37.74 18.95 3.55
CA GLY A 23 -36.98 17.95 4.30
C GLY A 23 -36.04 17.13 3.41
N LEU A 24 -36.53 16.64 2.26
CA LEU A 24 -35.71 15.88 1.30
C LEU A 24 -34.59 16.75 0.70
N PHE A 25 -34.89 18.01 0.37
CA PHE A 25 -33.89 18.96 -0.11
C PHE A 25 -32.81 19.22 0.95
N GLY A 26 -33.20 19.44 2.21
CA GLY A 26 -32.27 19.63 3.32
C GLY A 26 -31.34 18.41 3.52
N VAL A 27 -31.89 17.20 3.48
CA VAL A 27 -31.10 15.95 3.53
C VAL A 27 -30.16 15.85 2.32
N GLY A 28 -30.63 16.20 1.13
CA GLY A 28 -29.82 16.21 -0.10
C GLY A 28 -28.64 17.17 -0.02
N VAL A 29 -28.87 18.41 0.41
CA VAL A 29 -27.83 19.41 0.63
C VAL A 29 -26.85 18.96 1.72
N GLY A 30 -27.35 18.43 2.84
CA GLY A 30 -26.53 17.89 3.92
C GLY A 30 -25.62 16.74 3.45
N MET A 31 -26.16 15.78 2.70
CA MET A 31 -25.40 14.68 2.12
C MET A 31 -24.35 15.15 1.11
N ALA A 32 -24.67 16.17 0.30
CA ALA A 32 -23.72 16.76 -0.64
C ALA A 32 -22.54 17.43 0.07
N ILE A 33 -22.80 18.18 1.15
CA ILE A 33 -21.76 18.79 1.99
C ILE A 33 -20.90 17.72 2.65
N LEU A 34 -21.51 16.68 3.25
CA LEU A 34 -20.78 15.57 3.87
C LEU A 34 -19.87 14.85 2.87
N ARG A 35 -20.37 14.58 1.66
CA ARG A 35 -19.57 14.00 0.58
C ARG A 35 -18.37 14.88 0.24
N ARG A 36 -18.56 16.20 0.19
CA ARG A 36 -17.49 17.15 -0.11
C ARG A 36 -16.43 17.19 0.99
N ILE A 37 -16.85 17.23 2.26
CA ILE A 37 -15.95 17.17 3.42
C ILE A 37 -15.17 15.84 3.43
N GLY A 38 -15.84 14.72 3.13
CA GLY A 38 -15.20 13.41 2.99
C GLY A 38 -14.11 13.38 1.92
N GLN A 39 -14.35 14.00 0.76
CA GLN A 39 -13.34 14.10 -0.30
C GLN A 39 -12.14 14.97 0.13
N LEU A 40 -12.40 16.14 0.72
CA LEU A 40 -11.35 17.06 1.16
C LEU A 40 -10.52 16.46 2.31
N SER A 41 -11.17 15.82 3.28
CA SER A 41 -10.47 15.16 4.39
C SER A 41 -9.57 14.03 3.88
N ASN A 42 -10.01 13.19 2.93
CA ASN A 42 -9.15 12.17 2.34
C ASN A 42 -7.91 12.77 1.64
N ILE A 43 -8.06 13.91 0.95
CA ILE A 43 -6.93 14.62 0.33
C ILE A 43 -5.97 15.15 1.40
N LEU A 44 -6.48 15.79 2.45
CA LEU A 44 -5.67 16.34 3.54
C LEU A 44 -4.93 15.24 4.31
N ILE A 45 -5.60 14.11 4.58
CA ILE A 45 -5.00 12.93 5.23
C ILE A 45 -3.81 12.44 4.40
N ARG A 46 -4.02 12.22 3.10
CA ARG A 46 -2.96 11.75 2.19
C ARG A 46 -1.79 12.73 2.08
N ARG A 47 -2.06 14.03 2.14
CA ARG A 47 -1.04 15.07 1.98
C ARG A 47 -0.26 15.37 3.25
N GLN A 48 -0.89 15.34 4.43
CA GLN A 48 -0.28 15.87 5.66
C GLN A 48 0.01 14.82 6.74
N PHE A 49 -0.67 13.67 6.69
CA PHE A 49 -0.63 12.64 7.74
C PHE A 49 -0.04 11.32 7.25
N THR A 50 0.45 11.28 6.02
CA THR A 50 0.99 10.09 5.39
C THR A 50 2.39 10.37 4.87
N GLN A 51 3.26 9.39 5.02
CA GLN A 51 4.59 9.40 4.45
C GLN A 51 4.74 8.22 3.49
N THR A 52 5.37 8.48 2.35
CA THR A 52 5.52 7.53 1.25
C THR A 52 7.00 7.35 0.91
N LEU A 53 7.45 6.11 0.79
CA LEU A 53 8.75 5.74 0.25
C LEU A 53 8.52 4.97 -1.05
N GLU A 54 9.16 5.39 -2.13
CA GLU A 54 9.16 4.68 -3.40
C GLU A 54 10.52 4.00 -3.61
N VAL A 55 10.49 2.72 -3.96
CA VAL A 55 11.68 1.95 -4.34
C VAL A 55 11.48 1.47 -5.78
N ALA A 56 12.29 1.99 -6.68
CA ALA A 56 12.24 1.64 -8.10
C ALA A 56 12.97 0.31 -8.39
N SER A 57 12.57 -0.38 -9.46
CA SER A 57 13.18 -1.67 -9.86
C SER A 57 14.66 -1.57 -10.26
N ASN A 58 15.14 -0.38 -10.60
CA ASN A 58 16.55 -0.12 -10.90
C ASN A 58 17.42 -0.04 -9.63
N ASP A 59 16.81 0.12 -8.45
CA ASP A 59 17.52 0.16 -7.18
C ASP A 59 17.87 -1.25 -6.70
N LYS A 60 19.06 -1.42 -6.11
CA LYS A 60 19.51 -2.66 -5.48
C LYS A 60 18.64 -3.07 -4.30
N ALA A 61 18.03 -2.09 -3.61
CA ALA A 61 17.16 -2.35 -2.47
C ALA A 61 15.83 -3.00 -2.87
N TYR A 62 15.43 -2.95 -4.13
CA TYR A 62 14.15 -3.48 -4.62
C TYR A 62 13.91 -4.96 -4.26
N PRO A 63 14.79 -5.91 -4.66
CA PRO A 63 14.63 -7.32 -4.28
C PRO A 63 14.69 -7.53 -2.76
N TRP A 64 15.54 -6.78 -2.05
CA TRP A 64 15.65 -6.89 -0.58
C TRP A 64 14.34 -6.55 0.10
N VAL A 65 13.68 -5.47 -0.31
CA VAL A 65 12.38 -5.04 0.22
C VAL A 65 11.30 -6.08 -0.09
N LEU A 66 11.23 -6.61 -1.31
CA LEU A 66 10.24 -7.62 -1.68
C LEU A 66 10.36 -8.90 -0.83
N HIS A 67 11.58 -9.42 -0.66
CA HIS A 67 11.81 -10.60 0.17
C HIS A 67 11.55 -10.32 1.64
N TRP A 68 11.93 -9.13 2.13
CA TRP A 68 11.64 -8.71 3.50
C TRP A 68 10.13 -8.65 3.76
N ILE A 69 9.33 -8.13 2.83
CA ILE A 69 7.85 -8.10 2.95
C ILE A 69 7.29 -9.52 3.12
N THR A 70 7.73 -10.48 2.29
CA THR A 70 7.27 -11.87 2.38
C THR A 70 7.71 -12.53 3.69
N ALA A 71 8.97 -12.35 4.07
CA ALA A 71 9.51 -12.87 5.33
C ALA A 71 8.75 -12.32 6.53
N ARG A 72 8.47 -11.00 6.52
CA ARG A 72 7.76 -10.33 7.60
C ARG A 72 6.29 -10.74 7.66
N ALA A 73 5.62 -10.84 6.52
CA ALA A 73 4.23 -11.29 6.43
C ALA A 73 4.05 -12.69 7.06
N SER A 74 5.01 -13.59 6.83
CA SER A 74 5.03 -14.94 7.43
C SER A 74 5.28 -14.91 8.94
N SER A 75 6.08 -13.95 9.42
CA SER A 75 6.44 -13.79 10.84
C SER A 75 5.40 -13.08 11.72
N THR A 76 4.21 -12.78 11.18
CA THR A 76 3.15 -11.98 11.85
C THR A 76 2.57 -12.60 13.15
N GLY A 77 3.10 -13.76 13.59
CA GLY A 77 2.73 -14.41 14.84
C GLY A 77 2.93 -13.57 16.11
N GLN A 78 3.80 -12.55 16.10
CA GLN A 78 4.05 -11.65 17.25
C GLN A 78 3.20 -10.37 17.29
N LEU A 79 2.24 -10.22 16.38
CA LEU A 79 1.42 -9.01 16.30
C LEU A 79 0.27 -9.03 17.32
N SER A 80 -0.18 -7.85 17.76
CA SER A 80 -1.37 -7.71 18.62
C SER A 80 -2.59 -8.41 18.02
N ASN A 81 -3.58 -8.80 18.84
CA ASN A 81 -4.79 -9.48 18.38
C ASN A 81 -5.48 -8.77 17.19
N LEU A 82 -5.52 -7.43 17.22
CA LEU A 82 -6.08 -6.61 16.14
C LEU A 82 -5.23 -6.69 14.87
N GLY A 83 -3.90 -6.53 15.00
CA GLY A 83 -3.02 -6.60 13.86
C GLY A 83 -3.02 -8.01 13.24
N ARG A 84 -3.05 -9.08 14.04
CA ARG A 84 -3.13 -10.47 13.54
C ARG A 84 -4.41 -10.70 12.72
N LYS A 85 -5.53 -10.11 13.11
CA LYS A 85 -6.80 -10.18 12.37
C LYS A 85 -6.71 -9.41 11.03
N LEU A 86 -6.13 -8.22 11.05
CA LEU A 86 -5.98 -7.38 9.85
C LEU A 86 -4.91 -7.91 8.88
N SER A 87 -3.89 -8.59 9.39
CA SER A 87 -2.82 -9.19 8.58
C SER A 87 -3.19 -10.51 7.91
N ARG A 88 -4.34 -11.14 8.25
CA ARG A 88 -4.85 -12.33 7.52
C ARG A 88 -5.20 -12.02 6.05
N GLY A 89 -5.38 -10.74 5.71
CA GLY A 89 -5.53 -10.21 4.35
C GLY A 89 -4.27 -9.57 3.77
N GLY A 90 -3.10 -9.84 4.35
CA GLY A 90 -1.86 -9.13 4.04
C GLY A 90 -1.20 -9.55 2.71
N PRO A 91 0.07 -9.15 2.48
CA PRO A 91 0.81 -9.39 1.24
C PRO A 91 1.00 -10.87 0.89
N SER A 92 0.61 -11.77 1.80
CA SER A 92 0.68 -13.22 1.66
C SER A 92 -0.44 -13.82 0.79
N GLN A 93 -1.47 -13.07 0.42
CA GLN A 93 -2.61 -13.61 -0.35
C GLN A 93 -2.35 -13.63 -1.86
N HIS A 94 -1.81 -12.54 -2.41
CA HIS A 94 -1.49 -12.45 -3.83
C HIS A 94 0.02 -12.42 -4.01
N LEU A 95 0.55 -13.51 -4.57
CA LEU A 95 1.99 -13.76 -4.68
C LEU A 95 2.41 -13.82 -6.15
N SER A 96 3.62 -13.39 -6.43
CA SER A 96 4.35 -13.61 -7.67
C SER A 96 5.57 -14.48 -7.38
N VAL A 97 5.98 -15.25 -8.38
CA VAL A 97 7.11 -16.18 -8.25
C VAL A 97 8.36 -15.55 -8.83
N GLU A 98 9.44 -15.63 -8.08
CA GLU A 98 10.79 -15.40 -8.54
C GLU A 98 11.49 -16.76 -8.66
N THR A 99 12.03 -17.06 -9.84
CA THR A 99 12.67 -18.36 -10.10
C THR A 99 14.16 -18.14 -10.31
N ASN A 100 14.98 -18.72 -9.44
CA ASN A 100 16.43 -18.75 -9.61
C ASN A 100 16.82 -20.08 -10.24
N VAL A 101 17.37 -20.04 -11.46
CA VAL A 101 17.82 -21.23 -12.19
C VAL A 101 19.33 -21.24 -12.26
N VAL A 102 19.95 -22.19 -11.57
CA VAL A 102 21.39 -22.44 -11.61
C VAL A 102 21.66 -23.65 -12.50
N ARG A 103 22.40 -23.43 -13.59
CA ARG A 103 22.88 -24.51 -14.47
C ARG A 103 24.31 -24.85 -14.08
N THR A 104 24.55 -26.10 -13.69
CA THR A 104 25.90 -26.61 -13.41
C THR A 104 26.59 -27.00 -14.72
N GLU A 105 27.92 -26.92 -14.79
CA GLU A 105 28.72 -27.28 -15.97
C GLU A 105 28.41 -28.68 -16.52
N GLY A 106 28.05 -29.64 -15.66
CA GLY A 106 27.61 -30.99 -16.05
C GLY A 106 26.18 -31.10 -16.59
N GLY A 107 25.55 -30.00 -17.01
CA GLY A 107 24.21 -29.98 -17.61
C GLY A 107 23.03 -30.15 -16.64
N ARG A 108 23.28 -30.27 -15.32
CA ARG A 108 22.22 -30.32 -14.31
C ARG A 108 21.59 -28.94 -14.10
N ILE A 109 20.26 -28.89 -14.10
CA ILE A 109 19.47 -27.68 -13.85
C ILE A 109 18.91 -27.75 -12.43
N ARG A 110 19.25 -26.77 -11.58
CA ARG A 110 18.63 -26.57 -10.27
C ARG A 110 17.77 -25.31 -10.33
N ALA A 111 16.49 -25.42 -10.00
CA ALA A 111 15.58 -24.29 -9.91
C ALA A 111 15.11 -24.12 -8.46
N ALA A 112 15.22 -22.92 -7.92
CA ALA A 112 14.62 -22.52 -6.65
C ALA A 112 13.50 -21.50 -6.92
N PHE A 113 12.41 -21.61 -6.16
CA PHE A 113 11.25 -20.74 -6.29
C PHE A 113 11.06 -19.95 -5.01
N ASP A 114 11.02 -18.64 -5.14
CA ASP A 114 10.72 -17.71 -4.06
C ASP A 114 9.42 -16.97 -4.33
N PHE A 115 8.72 -16.64 -3.25
CA PHE A 115 7.48 -15.88 -3.33
C PHE A 115 7.72 -14.42 -2.96
N VAL A 116 7.24 -13.52 -3.80
CA VAL A 116 7.24 -12.07 -3.58
C VAL A 116 5.81 -11.54 -3.70
N PRO A 117 5.45 -10.41 -3.08
CA PRO A 117 4.10 -9.86 -3.22
C PRO A 117 3.81 -9.52 -4.68
N SER A 118 2.60 -9.86 -5.15
CA SER A 118 2.19 -9.56 -6.53
C SER A 118 2.08 -8.06 -6.79
N THR A 119 1.93 -7.68 -8.06
CA THR A 119 1.47 -6.33 -8.40
C THR A 119 0.10 -6.05 -7.77
N GLY A 120 -0.14 -4.79 -7.41
CA GLY A 120 -1.34 -4.35 -6.72
C GLY A 120 -1.09 -3.87 -5.29
N MET A 121 -2.16 -3.91 -4.51
CA MET A 121 -2.24 -3.30 -3.19
C MET A 121 -2.23 -4.33 -2.07
N HIS A 122 -1.34 -4.15 -1.10
CA HIS A 122 -1.23 -4.99 0.08
C HIS A 122 -1.13 -4.15 1.36
N TYR A 123 -1.45 -4.77 2.50
CA TYR A 123 -1.39 -4.12 3.81
C TYR A 123 -0.67 -5.01 4.81
N MET A 124 0.30 -4.44 5.51
CA MET A 124 1.02 -5.16 6.58
C MET A 124 1.16 -4.28 7.82
N PHE A 125 1.39 -4.92 8.96
CA PHE A 125 1.77 -4.22 10.19
C PHE A 125 3.26 -4.39 10.46
N HIS A 126 3.90 -3.30 10.85
CA HIS A 126 5.29 -3.30 11.26
C HIS A 126 5.49 -2.26 12.37
N LYS A 127 6.14 -2.66 13.47
CA LYS A 127 6.34 -1.82 14.68
C LYS A 127 5.06 -1.10 15.13
N ASN A 128 3.94 -1.83 15.18
CA ASN A 128 2.61 -1.34 15.54
C ASN A 128 2.05 -0.23 14.61
N ARG A 129 2.54 -0.13 13.38
CA ARG A 129 2.02 0.78 12.36
C ARG A 129 1.55 0.01 11.13
N LEU A 130 0.44 0.46 10.56
CA LEU A 130 -0.06 -0.04 9.29
C LEU A 130 0.78 0.55 8.14
N ILE A 131 1.27 -0.32 7.27
CA ILE A 131 1.97 0.03 6.05
C ILE A 131 1.14 -0.49 4.88
N ARG A 132 0.75 0.43 4.01
CA ARG A 132 0.16 0.15 2.69
C ARG A 132 1.31 -0.02 1.70
N ILE A 133 1.34 -1.16 1.03
CA ILE A 133 2.35 -1.54 0.05
C ILE A 133 1.67 -1.56 -1.32
N GLU A 134 2.19 -0.82 -2.27
CA GLU A 134 1.66 -0.73 -3.62
C GLU A 134 2.76 -1.10 -4.61
N ARG A 135 2.65 -2.26 -5.28
CA ARG A 135 3.58 -2.65 -6.34
C ARG A 135 2.94 -2.37 -7.70
N VAL A 136 3.51 -1.46 -8.46
CA VAL A 136 3.01 -1.08 -9.79
C VAL A 136 4.02 -1.51 -10.85
N ARG A 137 3.51 -2.04 -11.96
CA ARG A 137 4.28 -2.32 -13.18
C ARG A 137 3.83 -1.34 -14.26
N ALA A 138 4.77 -0.65 -14.89
CA ALA A 138 4.45 0.24 -16.00
C ALA A 138 3.91 -0.61 -17.18
N GLN A 139 2.73 -0.25 -17.71
CA GLN A 139 2.07 -1.03 -18.75
C GLN A 139 2.68 -0.85 -20.15
N GLN A 140 3.64 0.06 -20.36
CA GLN A 140 4.22 0.32 -21.67
C GLN A 140 5.69 0.75 -21.63
N THR A 141 6.53 -0.01 -22.34
CA THR A 141 7.45 0.52 -23.36
C THR A 141 7.60 -0.55 -24.44
N MET A 142 6.92 -0.33 -25.57
CA MET A 142 7.19 -1.00 -26.82
C MET A 142 8.51 -0.45 -27.37
N GLN A 143 9.65 -0.97 -26.93
CA GLN A 143 10.90 -0.79 -27.66
C GLN A 143 11.90 -1.89 -27.30
N GLY A 144 12.17 -2.77 -28.27
CA GLY A 144 13.41 -3.52 -28.42
C GLY A 144 13.84 -4.45 -27.27
N ALA A 145 13.72 -5.76 -27.50
CA ALA A 145 14.51 -6.87 -26.91
C ALA A 145 14.84 -6.82 -25.39
N ASN A 146 14.31 -7.82 -24.66
CA ASN A 146 14.84 -8.34 -23.39
C ASN A 146 14.91 -7.43 -22.14
N VAL A 147 14.38 -6.21 -22.15
CA VAL A 147 14.34 -5.39 -20.94
C VAL A 147 13.11 -5.76 -20.09
N ALA A 148 13.34 -6.16 -18.84
CA ALA A 148 12.26 -6.38 -17.88
C ALA A 148 11.42 -5.10 -17.70
N PRO A 149 10.08 -5.20 -17.60
CA PRO A 149 9.24 -4.02 -17.44
C PRO A 149 9.60 -3.26 -16.18
N PHE A 150 9.57 -1.92 -16.25
CA PHE A 150 9.83 -1.08 -15.08
C PHE A 150 8.76 -1.33 -14.00
N GLU A 151 9.23 -1.52 -12.76
CA GLU A 151 8.38 -1.73 -11.60
C GLU A 151 8.76 -0.75 -10.49
N SER A 152 7.79 -0.39 -9.66
CA SER A 152 8.04 0.36 -8.44
C SER A 152 7.21 -0.20 -7.28
N VAL A 153 7.78 -0.15 -6.09
CA VAL A 153 7.11 -0.50 -4.84
C VAL A 153 7.03 0.75 -3.98
N THR A 154 5.80 1.15 -3.67
CA THR A 154 5.50 2.31 -2.83
C THR A 154 5.00 1.85 -1.47
N LEU A 155 5.76 2.19 -0.42
CA LEU A 155 5.42 1.93 0.96
C LEU A 155 4.85 3.21 1.58
N THR A 156 3.64 3.12 2.11
CA THR A 156 2.87 4.24 2.62
C THR A 156 2.48 3.98 4.07
N THR A 157 2.84 4.86 4.99
CA THR A 157 2.49 4.72 6.42
C THR A 157 1.90 6.02 6.97
N PHE A 158 1.13 5.91 8.05
CA PHE A 158 0.62 7.05 8.79
C PHE A 158 1.70 7.64 9.71
N GLY A 159 1.77 8.97 9.76
CA GLY A 159 2.75 9.72 10.54
C GLY A 159 3.82 10.39 9.67
N ARG A 160 4.80 11.01 10.34
CA ARG A 160 5.91 11.77 9.71
C ARG A 160 7.29 11.24 10.09
N ASN A 161 7.35 9.99 10.53
CA ASN A 161 8.56 9.42 11.08
C ASN A 161 9.32 8.64 10.00
N THR A 162 10.31 9.31 9.41
CA THR A 162 11.20 8.75 8.38
C THR A 162 12.06 7.60 8.91
N GLN A 163 12.36 7.57 10.22
CA GLN A 163 13.19 6.54 10.82
C GLN A 163 12.61 5.13 10.61
N LEU A 164 11.28 5.02 10.57
CA LEU A 164 10.62 3.73 10.29
C LEU A 164 11.05 3.14 8.94
N PHE A 165 11.23 3.98 7.92
CA PHE A 165 11.67 3.53 6.60
C PHE A 165 13.15 3.18 6.59
N VAL A 166 13.98 3.92 7.32
CA VAL A 166 15.41 3.61 7.47
C VAL A 166 15.58 2.25 8.14
N ASP A 167 14.91 2.04 9.27
CA ASP A 167 14.94 0.76 9.99
C ASP A 167 14.46 -0.40 9.11
N LEU A 168 13.38 -0.18 8.33
CA LEU A 168 12.84 -1.17 7.42
C LEU A 168 13.86 -1.58 6.34
N LEU A 169 14.54 -0.60 5.74
CA LEU A 169 15.56 -0.84 4.72
C LEU A 169 16.77 -1.55 5.31
N GLU A 170 17.13 -1.23 6.56
CA GLU A 170 18.20 -1.90 7.29
C GLU A 170 17.85 -3.37 7.60
N GLU A 171 16.66 -3.64 8.13
CA GLU A 171 16.16 -5.01 8.34
C GLU A 171 16.08 -5.80 7.01
N ALA A 172 15.69 -5.15 5.92
CA ALA A 172 15.65 -5.77 4.59
C ALA A 172 17.05 -6.15 4.09
N ARG A 173 18.03 -5.25 4.26
CA ARG A 173 19.44 -5.50 3.96
C ARG A 173 19.98 -6.67 4.79
N GLU A 174 19.71 -6.68 6.10
CA GLU A 174 20.14 -7.77 6.99
C GLU A 174 19.54 -9.12 6.58
N THR A 175 18.26 -9.13 6.22
CA THR A 175 17.57 -10.33 5.73
C THR A 175 18.20 -10.85 4.43
N ALA A 176 18.56 -9.95 3.52
CA ALA A 176 19.24 -10.30 2.28
C ALA A 176 20.64 -10.88 2.54
N ILE A 177 21.43 -10.25 3.40
CA ILE A 177 22.78 -10.73 3.77
C ILE A 177 22.71 -12.09 4.46
N ALA A 178 21.75 -12.28 5.38
CA ALA A 178 21.54 -13.55 6.07
C ALA A 178 21.20 -14.69 5.08
N ARG A 179 20.50 -14.36 3.99
CA ARG A 179 20.14 -15.28 2.91
C ARG A 179 21.33 -15.62 2.01
N GLU A 180 22.24 -14.66 1.78
CA GLU A 180 23.42 -14.81 0.93
C GLU A 180 24.58 -15.60 1.57
N LYS A 181 24.43 -16.05 2.83
CA LYS A 181 25.45 -16.74 3.65
C LYS A 181 26.66 -17.23 2.84
N GLY A 182 27.71 -16.39 2.87
CA GLY A 182 28.77 -16.34 1.87
C GLY A 182 29.53 -17.64 1.68
N TRP A 183 29.68 -18.03 0.42
CA TRP A 183 30.60 -19.08 0.00
C TRP A 183 32.02 -18.51 0.04
N THR A 184 32.97 -19.24 0.61
CA THR A 184 34.39 -18.85 0.53
C THR A 184 34.91 -19.15 -0.87
N ILE A 185 35.33 -18.12 -1.61
CA ILE A 185 35.98 -18.29 -2.91
C ILE A 185 37.43 -18.74 -2.63
N VAL A 186 37.74 -19.99 -2.94
CA VAL A 186 39.12 -20.51 -2.91
C VAL A 186 39.73 -20.25 -4.29
N TYR A 187 40.73 -19.38 -4.36
CA TYR A 187 41.56 -19.23 -5.55
C TYR A 187 42.60 -20.36 -5.59
N LYS A 188 42.78 -20.98 -6.77
CA LYS A 188 43.87 -21.91 -7.05
C LYS A 188 44.97 -21.20 -7.83
#